data_AF-D7DR10-F1
#
_entry.id   AF-D7DR10-F1
#
_cell.length_a   1.000
_cell.length_b   1.000
_cell.length_c   1.000
_cell.angle_alpha   90.00
_cell.angle_beta   90.00
_cell.angle_gamma   90.00
#
_symmetry.space_group_name_H-M   'P 1'
#
loop_
_entity.id
_entity.type
_entity.pdbx_description
1 polymer ?
#
loop_
_entity_poly.entity_id
_entity_poly.type
_entity_poly.pdbx_seq_one_letter_code
_entity_poly.pdbx_strand_id
1 'polypeptide(L)'
;MDGINNSNEQNNELNNPEFEVIEVKIPAGLPQSVIGRMLSNYDVQHEIKKDEITQQEYPVLFGFKKNVEEAMEHVVLYTEMRLALRDIARLSKLHKIPVKLYSKDETVNHILTVAIQDCLKADIEIVNEELEQEFEVIQVLDNDIQVYI
;
A
#
# COMPACT_ATOMS: atom_id res chain seq x y z
N MET A 1 -3.33 -59.32 14.05
CA MET A 1 -2.12 -58.80 13.36
C MET A 1 -2.48 -57.42 12.91
N ASP A 2 -2.16 -56.46 13.76
CA ASP A 2 -2.31 -55.03 13.53
C ASP A 2 -1.25 -54.55 12.54
N GLY A 3 -1.61 -53.57 11.71
CA GLY A 3 -0.67 -52.97 10.77
C GLY A 3 -1.31 -51.94 9.84
N ILE A 4 -2.00 -50.95 10.39
CA ILE A 4 -2.34 -49.72 9.67
C ILE A 4 -1.06 -48.87 9.64
N ASN A 5 -0.32 -48.88 8.54
CA ASN A 5 0.74 -47.91 8.31
C ASN A 5 0.18 -46.69 7.58
N ASN A 6 -0.36 -45.77 8.39
CA ASN A 6 -0.51 -44.36 8.10
C ASN A 6 0.87 -43.71 8.11
N SER A 7 1.47 -43.47 6.94
CA SER A 7 2.57 -42.49 6.82
C SER A 7 2.79 -42.19 5.34
N ASN A 8 2.13 -41.18 4.78
CA ASN A 8 2.59 -40.50 3.55
C ASN A 8 1.85 -39.17 3.23
N GLU A 9 1.07 -38.60 4.14
CA GLU A 9 0.42 -37.30 3.91
C GLU A 9 1.09 -36.11 4.62
N GLN A 10 2.12 -36.31 5.45
CA GLN A 10 2.69 -35.24 6.29
C GLN A 10 3.93 -34.51 5.72
N ASN A 11 4.38 -34.81 4.49
CA ASN A 11 5.65 -34.27 3.96
C ASN A 11 5.53 -33.20 2.85
N ASN A 12 4.32 -32.72 2.53
CA ASN A 12 4.14 -31.72 1.46
C ASN A 12 4.00 -30.26 1.93
N GLU A 13 3.95 -29.97 3.23
CA GLU A 13 3.75 -28.60 3.72
C GLU A 13 5.06 -27.83 4.01
N LEU A 14 6.18 -28.53 4.20
CA LEU A 14 7.46 -27.93 4.60
C LEU A 14 8.24 -27.23 3.46
N ASN A 15 7.73 -27.28 2.23
CA ASN A 15 8.36 -26.66 1.05
C ASN A 15 7.40 -25.72 0.30
N ASN A 16 6.36 -25.19 0.95
CA ASN A 16 5.57 -24.12 0.35
C ASN A 16 6.28 -22.76 0.59
N PRO A 17 6.78 -22.08 -0.45
CA PRO A 17 7.45 -20.78 -0.31
C PRO A 17 6.55 -19.69 0.28
N GLU A 18 5.22 -19.88 0.35
CA GLU A 18 4.31 -18.97 1.06
C GLU A 18 4.56 -18.93 2.59
N PHE A 19 5.15 -19.98 3.18
CA PHE A 19 5.54 -20.01 4.59
C PHE A 19 6.99 -19.55 4.85
N GLU A 20 7.70 -19.14 3.80
CA GLU A 20 9.03 -18.53 3.93
C GLU A 20 8.89 -17.21 4.69
N VAL A 21 9.63 -17.04 5.79
CA VAL A 21 9.71 -15.75 6.49
C VAL A 21 10.83 -14.94 5.88
N ILE A 22 10.49 -13.74 5.39
CA ILE A 22 11.46 -12.83 4.76
C ILE A 22 11.50 -11.50 5.49
N GLU A 23 12.54 -10.74 5.21
CA GLU A 23 12.72 -9.37 5.64
C GLU A 23 13.03 -8.49 4.42
N VAL A 24 12.31 -7.38 4.30
CA VAL A 24 12.46 -6.43 3.20
C VAL A 24 12.62 -5.03 3.76
N LYS A 25 13.61 -4.30 3.25
CA LYS A 25 13.83 -2.89 3.59
C LYS A 25 12.77 -2.03 2.92
N ILE A 26 12.13 -1.17 3.71
CA ILE A 26 11.19 -0.18 3.17
C ILE A 26 11.99 0.99 2.60
N PRO A 27 11.65 1.48 1.39
CA PRO A 27 12.26 2.67 0.82
C PRO A 27 12.20 3.87 1.78
N ALA A 28 13.29 4.64 1.83
CA ALA A 28 13.33 5.87 2.61
C ALA A 28 12.34 6.92 2.05
N GLY A 29 11.87 7.82 2.91
CA GLY A 29 10.98 8.93 2.51
C GLY A 29 9.50 8.76 2.86
N LEU A 30 9.16 7.68 3.57
CA LEU A 30 7.85 7.47 4.20
C LEU A 30 7.94 7.69 5.72
N PRO A 31 7.08 8.53 6.32
CA PRO A 31 6.99 8.65 7.77
C PRO A 31 6.59 7.32 8.42
N GLN A 32 7.14 7.03 9.60
CA GLN A 32 6.80 5.83 10.38
C GLN A 32 5.30 5.71 10.66
N SER A 33 4.62 6.82 10.93
CA SER A 33 3.17 6.86 11.12
C SER A 33 2.37 6.47 9.88
N VAL A 34 2.89 6.75 8.67
CA VAL A 34 2.28 6.33 7.41
C VAL A 34 2.48 4.84 7.20
N ILE A 35 3.70 4.36 7.44
CA ILE A 35 4.03 2.93 7.37
C ILE A 35 3.11 2.14 8.30
N GLY A 36 2.98 2.52 9.58
CA GLY A 36 2.10 1.84 10.53
C GLY A 36 0.62 1.82 10.12
N ARG A 37 0.10 2.90 9.52
CA ARG A 37 -1.28 2.96 9.01
C ARG A 37 -1.49 2.11 7.77
N MET A 38 -0.52 2.10 6.85
CA MET A 38 -0.58 1.31 5.63
C MET A 38 -0.53 -0.19 5.90
N LEU A 39 0.25 -0.59 6.90
CA LEU A 39 0.50 -1.98 7.24
C LEU A 39 -0.51 -2.55 8.24
N SER A 40 -1.45 -1.77 8.78
CA SER A 40 -2.37 -2.25 9.82
C SER A 40 -3.29 -3.38 9.36
N ASN A 41 -3.49 -3.52 8.05
CA ASN A 41 -4.33 -4.55 7.46
C ASN A 41 -3.55 -5.80 7.02
N TYR A 42 -2.22 -5.78 7.18
CA TYR A 42 -1.33 -6.85 6.78
C TYR A 42 -0.80 -7.60 8.00
N ASP A 43 -0.74 -8.93 7.93
CA ASP A 43 -0.09 -9.75 8.96
C ASP A 43 1.43 -9.73 8.76
N VAL A 44 2.00 -8.56 9.03
CA VAL A 44 3.43 -8.24 8.92
C VAL A 44 3.85 -7.38 10.10
N GLN A 45 5.12 -7.50 10.50
CA GLN A 45 5.72 -6.68 11.54
C GLN A 45 6.65 -5.64 10.90
N HIS A 46 6.81 -4.49 11.56
CA HIS A 46 7.76 -3.47 11.13
C HIS A 46 8.69 -3.08 12.28
N GLU A 47 9.96 -2.83 11.95
CA GLU A 47 10.99 -2.42 12.91
C GLU A 47 11.90 -1.37 12.28
N ILE A 48 12.52 -0.52 13.10
CA ILE A 48 13.64 0.32 12.69
C ILE A 48 14.95 -0.39 12.99
N LYS A 49 15.71 -0.69 11.93
CA LYS A 49 17.07 -1.22 12.04
C LYS A 49 18.10 -0.15 11.76
N LYS A 50 19.32 -0.39 12.20
CA LYS A 50 20.47 0.50 11.98
C LYS A 50 21.47 -0.18 11.07
N ASP A 51 21.91 0.54 10.04
CA ASP A 51 22.93 0.06 9.11
C ASP A 51 24.30 0.10 9.79
N GLU A 52 25.02 -1.01 9.82
CA GLU A 52 26.28 -1.10 10.56
C GLU A 52 27.38 -0.21 9.97
N ILE A 53 27.34 0.04 8.65
CA ILE A 53 28.37 0.79 7.92
C ILE A 53 28.07 2.29 7.98
N THR A 54 26.85 2.66 7.61
CA THR A 54 26.42 4.06 7.48
C THR A 54 25.86 4.63 8.78
N GLN A 55 25.57 3.78 9.76
CA GLN A 55 24.92 4.13 11.04
C GLN A 55 23.54 4.78 10.85
N GLN A 56 22.95 4.67 9.66
CA GLN A 56 21.64 5.22 9.34
C GLN A 56 20.54 4.25 9.76
N GLU A 57 19.47 4.80 10.33
CA GLU A 57 18.26 4.05 10.64
C GLU A 57 17.42 3.85 9.38
N TYR A 58 16.83 2.66 9.24
CA TYR A 58 15.93 2.34 8.15
C TYR A 58 14.79 1.42 8.62
N PRO A 59 13.57 1.60 8.07
CA PRO A 59 12.49 0.69 8.34
C PRO A 59 12.66 -0.63 7.60
N VAL A 60 12.28 -1.72 8.25
CA VAL A 60 12.13 -3.05 7.66
C VAL A 60 10.74 -3.59 7.92
N LEU A 61 10.27 -4.39 6.97
CA LEU A 61 9.09 -5.24 7.04
C LEU A 61 9.56 -6.68 7.18
N PHE A 62 8.95 -7.45 8.08
CA PHE A 62 9.23 -8.87 8.21
C PHE A 62 7.97 -9.67 8.51
N GLY A 63 7.92 -10.90 8.00
CA GLY A 63 6.76 -11.77 8.08
C GLY A 63 6.79 -12.84 7.00
N PHE A 64 5.66 -13.52 6.80
CA PHE A 64 5.53 -14.48 5.69
C PHE A 64 5.67 -13.75 4.35
N LYS A 65 6.40 -14.38 3.43
CA LYS A 65 6.78 -13.84 2.12
C LYS A 65 5.63 -13.20 1.39
N LYS A 66 4.53 -13.94 1.24
CA LYS A 66 3.32 -13.46 0.58
C LYS A 66 2.80 -12.15 1.19
N ASN A 67 2.67 -12.12 2.52
CA ASN A 67 2.17 -10.93 3.22
C ASN A 67 3.13 -9.74 3.08
N VAL A 68 4.44 -9.99 3.12
CA VAL A 68 5.47 -8.95 2.95
C VAL A 68 5.47 -8.41 1.52
N GLU A 69 5.34 -9.27 0.52
CA GLU A 69 5.26 -8.89 -0.89
C GLU A 69 4.00 -8.05 -1.16
N GLU A 70 2.82 -8.51 -0.73
CA GLU A 70 1.56 -7.76 -0.85
C GLU A 70 1.62 -6.40 -0.12
N ALA A 71 2.15 -6.38 1.10
CA ALA A 71 2.35 -5.14 1.85
C ALA A 71 3.30 -4.16 1.13
N MET A 72 4.36 -4.67 0.51
CA MET A 72 5.32 -3.86 -0.24
C MET A 72 4.73 -3.29 -1.52
N GLU A 73 3.88 -4.04 -2.24
CA GLU A 73 3.12 -3.53 -3.39
C GLU A 73 2.24 -2.34 -2.97
N HIS A 74 1.59 -2.43 -1.81
CA HIS A 74 0.83 -1.33 -1.24
C HIS A 74 1.66 -0.10 -0.89
N VAL A 75 2.86 -0.30 -0.34
CA VAL A 75 3.80 0.79 -0.04
C VAL A 75 4.22 1.53 -1.32
N VAL A 76 4.46 0.78 -2.40
CA VAL A 76 4.78 1.34 -3.71
C VAL A 76 3.58 2.11 -4.27
N LEU A 77 2.40 1.50 -4.28
CA LEU A 77 1.17 2.14 -4.77
C LEU A 77 0.86 3.43 -4.01
N TYR A 78 0.98 3.43 -2.67
CA TYR A 78 0.84 4.66 -1.87
C TYR A 78 1.82 5.74 -2.29
N THR A 79 3.08 5.37 -2.56
CA THR A 79 4.13 6.34 -2.90
C THR A 79 3.82 7.04 -4.21
N GLU A 80 3.43 6.28 -5.23
CA GLU A 80 3.02 6.82 -6.53
C GLU A 80 1.72 7.63 -6.43
N MET A 81 0.75 7.14 -5.67
CA MET A 81 -0.51 7.84 -5.41
C MET A 81 -0.27 9.21 -4.77
N ARG A 82 0.62 9.28 -3.77
CA ARG A 82 0.98 10.53 -3.10
C ARG A 82 1.61 11.53 -4.07
N LEU A 83 2.39 11.07 -5.07
CA LEU A 83 2.96 11.94 -6.09
C LEU A 83 1.87 12.49 -7.02
N ALA A 84 0.99 11.62 -7.53
CA ALA A 84 -0.13 12.03 -8.38
C ALA A 84 -1.06 13.02 -7.66
N LEU A 85 -1.44 12.73 -6.42
CA LEU A 85 -2.29 13.59 -5.60
C LEU A 85 -1.65 14.95 -5.30
N ARG A 86 -0.32 15.01 -5.16
CA ARG A 86 0.38 16.28 -4.95
C ARG A 86 0.21 17.22 -6.14
N ASP A 87 0.27 16.68 -7.36
CA ASP A 87 0.07 17.48 -8.57
C ASP A 87 -1.38 17.92 -8.73
N ILE A 88 -2.35 17.03 -8.48
CA ILE A 88 -3.78 17.38 -8.43
C ILE A 88 -4.03 18.47 -7.39
N ALA A 89 -3.53 18.30 -6.16
CA ALA A 89 -3.68 19.27 -5.07
C ALA A 89 -3.10 20.65 -5.44
N ARG A 90 -1.96 20.67 -6.14
CA ARG A 90 -1.34 21.91 -6.61
C ARG A 90 -2.21 22.61 -7.64
N LEU A 91 -2.78 21.87 -8.60
CA LEU A 91 -3.68 22.41 -9.63
C LEU A 91 -5.00 22.88 -9.05
N SER A 92 -5.67 22.04 -8.26
CA SER A 92 -6.90 22.36 -7.52
C SER A 92 -6.74 23.67 -6.75
N LYS A 93 -5.64 23.84 -6.00
CA LYS A 93 -5.38 25.05 -5.23
C LYS A 93 -5.08 26.27 -6.10
N LEU A 94 -4.31 26.09 -7.18
CA LEU A 94 -3.98 27.19 -8.11
C LEU A 94 -5.23 27.75 -8.76
N HIS A 95 -6.15 26.87 -9.18
CA HIS A 95 -7.38 27.22 -9.87
C HIS A 95 -8.59 27.41 -8.94
N LYS A 96 -8.45 27.07 -7.65
CA LYS A 96 -9.51 27.08 -6.61
C LYS A 96 -10.71 26.21 -6.99
N ILE A 97 -10.45 25.02 -7.50
CA ILE A 97 -11.48 24.08 -7.92
C ILE A 97 -11.47 22.87 -6.97
N PRO A 98 -12.60 22.51 -6.35
CA PRO A 98 -12.69 21.28 -5.57
C PRO A 98 -12.57 20.07 -6.51
N VAL A 99 -11.93 18.99 -6.04
CA VAL A 99 -11.74 17.78 -6.83
C VAL A 99 -12.33 16.60 -6.10
N LYS A 100 -13.08 15.76 -6.81
CA LYS A 100 -13.55 14.47 -6.27
C LYS A 100 -12.82 13.33 -6.96
N LEU A 101 -12.44 12.33 -6.19
CA LEU A 101 -11.71 11.16 -6.68
C LEU A 101 -12.50 9.89 -6.37
N TYR A 102 -12.49 8.97 -7.32
CA TYR A 102 -13.12 7.66 -7.17
C TYR A 102 -12.28 6.58 -7.84
N SER A 103 -12.18 5.42 -7.21
CA SER A 103 -11.76 4.18 -7.86
C SER A 103 -12.77 3.07 -7.59
N LYS A 104 -12.88 2.13 -8.52
CA LYS A 104 -13.70 0.91 -8.35
C LYS A 104 -13.08 -0.07 -7.38
N ASP A 105 -11.78 0.06 -7.12
CA ASP A 105 -11.06 -0.77 -6.18
C ASP A 105 -11.09 -0.14 -4.77
N GLU A 106 -11.69 -0.85 -3.81
CA GLU A 106 -11.77 -0.44 -2.41
C GLU A 106 -10.38 -0.24 -1.79
N THR A 107 -9.42 -1.05 -2.21
CA THR A 107 -8.02 -0.97 -1.79
C THR A 107 -7.40 0.36 -2.20
N VAL A 108 -7.63 0.75 -3.45
CA VAL A 108 -7.18 2.04 -3.99
C VAL A 108 -7.85 3.19 -3.25
N ASN A 109 -9.15 3.11 -2.96
CA ASN A 109 -9.88 4.13 -2.18
C ASN A 109 -9.34 4.27 -0.75
N HIS A 110 -8.96 3.15 -0.12
CA HIS A 110 -8.32 3.17 1.19
C HIS A 110 -6.97 3.91 1.14
N ILE A 111 -6.13 3.57 0.15
CA ILE A 111 -4.82 4.21 -0.03
C ILE A 111 -4.96 5.70 -0.32
N LEU A 112 -5.90 6.09 -1.18
CA LEU A 112 -6.22 7.48 -1.48
C LEU A 112 -6.56 8.26 -0.20
N THR A 113 -7.36 7.65 0.69
CA THR A 113 -7.76 8.24 1.97
C THR A 113 -6.56 8.47 2.91
N VAL A 114 -5.55 7.61 2.89
CA VAL A 114 -4.31 7.82 3.65
C VAL A 114 -3.44 8.88 2.97
N ALA A 115 -3.26 8.78 1.66
CA ALA A 115 -2.36 9.64 0.88
C ALA A 115 -2.82 11.11 0.82
N ILE A 116 -4.12 11.36 0.77
CA ILE A 116 -4.69 12.72 0.75
C ILE A 116 -4.40 13.49 2.04
N GLN A 117 -4.37 12.80 3.20
CA GLN A 117 -4.07 13.42 4.49
C GLN A 117 -2.62 13.94 4.55
N ASP A 118 -1.74 13.33 3.76
CA ASP A 118 -0.33 13.71 3.65
C ASP A 118 -0.09 14.73 2.53
N CYS A 119 -1.08 14.99 1.68
CA CYS A 119 -1.06 16.04 0.68
C CYS A 119 -1.47 17.39 1.29
N LEU A 120 -0.96 18.49 0.74
CA LEU A 120 -1.29 19.86 1.17
C LEU A 120 -2.81 20.03 1.27
N LYS A 121 -3.31 20.85 2.21
CA LYS A 121 -4.74 21.20 2.43
C LYS A 121 -5.45 21.68 1.15
N ALA A 122 -5.71 20.78 0.23
CA ALA A 122 -6.47 20.96 -0.99
C ALA A 122 -7.88 20.46 -0.73
N ASP A 123 -8.82 21.03 -1.47
CA ASP A 123 -10.24 20.68 -1.37
C ASP A 123 -10.47 19.44 -2.24
N ILE A 124 -9.88 18.33 -1.81
CA ILE A 124 -10.00 17.03 -2.46
C ILE A 124 -10.87 16.14 -1.59
N GLU A 125 -11.83 15.45 -2.21
CA GLU A 125 -12.74 14.51 -1.56
C GLU A 125 -12.61 13.14 -2.24
N ILE A 126 -12.53 12.05 -1.45
CA ILE A 126 -12.66 10.70 -1.99
C ILE A 126 -14.15 10.32 -1.87
N VAL A 127 -14.79 9.99 -2.99
CA VAL A 127 -16.20 9.58 -3.01
C VAL A 127 -16.30 8.06 -3.08
N ASN A 128 -17.38 7.51 -2.51
CA ASN A 128 -17.59 6.06 -2.45
C ASN A 128 -18.36 5.51 -3.66
N GLU A 129 -18.90 6.39 -4.50
CA GLU A 129 -19.75 6.02 -5.64
C GLU A 129 -19.30 6.77 -6.90
N GLU A 130 -19.37 6.08 -8.04
CA GLU A 130 -19.12 6.65 -9.36
C GLU A 130 -20.14 7.77 -9.63
N LEU A 131 -19.68 8.94 -10.10
CA LEU A 131 -20.55 10.08 -10.37
C LEU A 131 -20.94 10.09 -11.85
N GLU A 132 -22.17 10.53 -12.16
CA GLU A 132 -22.66 10.61 -13.54
C GLU A 132 -22.08 11.81 -14.34
N GLN A 133 -21.13 12.54 -13.76
CA GLN A 133 -20.56 13.75 -14.33
C GLN A 133 -19.41 13.42 -15.30
N GLU A 134 -19.00 14.39 -16.11
CA GLU A 134 -17.78 14.23 -16.91
C GLU A 134 -16.56 14.10 -15.96
N PHE A 135 -15.68 13.16 -16.28
CA PHE A 135 -14.47 12.89 -15.50
C PHE A 135 -13.27 12.67 -16.42
N GLU A 136 -12.09 12.91 -15.87
CA GLU A 136 -10.84 12.43 -16.44
C GLU A 136 -10.42 11.15 -15.71
N VAL A 137 -9.72 10.25 -16.41
CA VAL A 137 -9.08 9.10 -15.79
C VAL A 137 -7.60 9.35 -15.71
N ILE A 138 -7.06 9.30 -14.49
CA ILE A 138 -5.62 9.17 -14.30
C ILE A 138 -5.30 7.72 -13.99
N GLN A 139 -4.19 7.25 -14.57
CA GLN A 139 -3.67 5.92 -14.30
C GLN A 139 -2.49 6.03 -13.35
N VAL A 140 -2.56 5.33 -12.22
CA VAL A 140 -1.46 5.22 -11.25
C VAL A 140 -1.08 3.76 -11.13
N LEU A 141 0.09 3.40 -11.67
CA LEU A 141 0.48 2.02 -11.92
C LEU A 141 -0.60 1.32 -12.77
N ASP A 142 -1.15 0.21 -12.30
CA ASP A 142 -2.20 -0.54 -13.00
C ASP A 142 -3.62 -0.15 -12.53
N ASN A 143 -3.77 0.98 -11.83
CA ASN A 143 -5.04 1.40 -11.24
C ASN A 143 -5.60 2.66 -11.91
N ASP A 144 -6.89 2.60 -12.22
CA ASP A 144 -7.65 3.73 -12.74
C ASP A 144 -8.30 4.52 -11.61
N ILE A 145 -8.17 5.85 -11.69
CA ILE A 145 -8.78 6.79 -10.76
C ILE A 145 -9.52 7.83 -11.57
N GLN A 146 -10.82 7.95 -11.31
CA GLN A 146 -11.67 8.96 -11.90
C GLN A 146 -11.51 10.27 -11.12
N VAL A 147 -11.29 11.35 -11.85
CA VAL A 147 -11.09 12.71 -11.33
C VAL A 147 -12.23 13.57 -11.85
N TYR A 148 -13.04 14.06 -10.91
CA TYR A 148 -14.14 14.98 -11.17
C TYR A 148 -13.74 16.38 -10.69
N ILE A 149 -14.02 17.40 -11.50
CA ILE A 149 -13.61 18.80 -11.30
C ILE A 149 -14.84 19.70 -11.27
#